data_AF-A0A963EP62-F1
#
_entry.id   AF-A0A963EP62-F1
#
_cell.length_a   1.000
_cell.length_b   1.000
_cell.length_c   1.000
_cell.angle_alpha   90.00
_cell.angle_beta   90.00
_cell.angle_gamma   90.00
#
_symmetry.space_group_name_H-M   'P 1'
#
loop_
_entity.id
_entity.type
_entity.pdbx_description
1 polymer ?
#
loop_
_entity_poly.entity_id
_entity_poly.type
_entity_poly.pdbx_seq_one_letter_code
_entity_poly.pdbx_strand_id
1 'polypeptide(L)'
;MLKTLKVATTDLDIGMYVSGLDRPWLGTPFATQGFFIQSAAQIEALKEYCQYVLIDSRRGVKPAHYGARQTHIKSREKTTERVRTERPRLPVEKIFVGRPIKPYRDDSGWEDERPRAQEALDGLVEDIDEIFDEVGEGEKLNVVRLRKSVEPIVDSISRNPDACLWLARMKRHDQYTYKHSLGSAIWSVSLGRQLGLPRHDLRSLAMGCMLMDVGKLRIAPELLQAERPLTTEEMAEVASHVSHGLEIVQESGILNQDVIDMVAHHHERYDGTGYPNGLRRDQIPPFARIAAIVDTYDAV
;
A
#
# COMPACT_ATOMS: atom_id res chain seq x y z
N MET A 1 -6.81 -16.06 15.02
CA MET A 1 -6.65 -14.89 15.92
C MET A 1 -5.28 -14.97 16.59
N LEU A 2 -4.38 -14.02 16.25
CA LEU A 2 -3.10 -13.82 16.91
C LEU A 2 -3.34 -13.39 18.37
N LYS A 3 -2.56 -13.89 19.34
CA LYS A 3 -2.66 -13.50 20.76
C LYS A 3 -1.45 -12.64 21.12
N THR A 4 -1.53 -11.37 20.74
CA THR A 4 -0.47 -10.37 20.94
C THR A 4 -0.57 -9.72 22.32
N LEU A 5 0.55 -9.64 23.03
CA LEU A 5 0.68 -8.95 24.32
C LEU A 5 1.38 -7.61 24.12
N LYS A 6 0.85 -6.54 24.69
CA LYS A 6 1.54 -5.25 24.76
C LYS A 6 2.59 -5.31 25.88
N VAL A 7 3.86 -5.14 25.53
CA VAL A 7 5.01 -5.24 26.45
C VAL A 7 5.83 -3.95 26.32
N ALA A 8 6.15 -3.32 27.46
CA ALA A 8 7.02 -2.14 27.46
C ALA A 8 8.42 -2.53 26.98
N THR A 9 9.13 -1.63 26.31
CA THR A 9 10.48 -1.94 25.79
C THR A 9 11.52 -2.20 26.88
N THR A 10 11.22 -1.80 28.13
CA THR A 10 11.99 -2.15 29.33
C THR A 10 11.86 -3.61 29.75
N ASP A 11 10.80 -4.29 29.33
CA ASP A 11 10.44 -5.64 29.78
C ASP A 11 10.66 -6.70 28.66
N LEU A 12 11.54 -6.37 27.71
CA LEU A 12 11.88 -7.25 26.58
C LEU A 12 13.06 -8.15 26.91
N ASP A 13 12.93 -9.41 26.52
CA ASP A 13 13.96 -10.44 26.65
C ASP A 13 14.32 -11.00 25.27
N ILE A 14 15.55 -11.49 25.15
CA ILE A 14 16.01 -12.25 23.98
C ILE A 14 15.14 -13.52 23.85
N GLY A 15 14.68 -13.80 22.65
CA GLY A 15 13.79 -14.93 22.31
C GLY A 15 12.31 -14.56 22.18
N MET A 16 11.91 -13.31 22.50
CA MET A 16 10.55 -12.83 22.23
C MET A 16 10.32 -12.58 20.73
N TYR A 17 9.10 -12.85 20.26
CA TYR A 17 8.70 -12.54 18.89
C TYR A 17 7.91 -11.23 18.83
N VAL A 18 8.53 -10.19 18.26
CA VAL A 18 7.93 -8.87 18.05
C VAL A 18 7.06 -8.92 16.81
N SER A 19 5.75 -9.02 17.04
CA SER A 19 4.71 -9.03 15.99
C SER A 19 4.30 -7.64 15.49
N GLY A 20 4.70 -6.58 16.20
CA GLY A 20 4.40 -5.20 15.82
C GLY A 20 5.05 -4.20 16.76
N LEU A 21 5.28 -3.00 16.25
CA LEU A 21 5.86 -1.86 16.98
C LEU A 21 4.75 -0.84 17.30
N ASP A 22 5.02 0.09 18.22
CA ASP A 22 4.12 1.20 18.51
C ASP A 22 4.18 2.35 17.49
N ARG A 23 5.01 2.18 16.44
CA ARG A 23 5.21 3.11 15.32
C ARG A 23 5.47 2.37 14.00
N PRO A 24 5.45 3.06 12.85
CA PRO A 24 5.77 2.45 11.56
C PRO A 24 7.19 1.87 11.52
N TRP A 25 7.35 0.70 10.92
CA TRP A 25 8.64 -0.02 10.86
C TRP A 25 9.71 0.76 10.08
N LEU A 26 9.32 1.51 9.05
CA LEU A 26 10.18 2.42 8.28
C LEU A 26 10.85 3.50 9.13
N GLY A 27 10.31 3.81 10.32
CA GLY A 27 10.93 4.73 11.27
C GLY A 27 11.86 4.05 12.27
N THR A 28 12.28 2.81 12.01
CA THR A 28 13.10 1.98 12.91
C THR A 28 14.12 1.17 12.11
N PRO A 29 15.24 0.72 12.72
CA PRO A 29 16.26 -0.09 12.02
C PRO A 29 15.82 -1.55 11.75
N PHE A 30 14.54 -1.90 11.93
CA PHE A 30 14.02 -3.26 11.76
C PHE A 30 13.45 -3.45 10.36
N ALA A 31 13.99 -4.43 9.60
CA ALA A 31 13.72 -4.60 8.18
C ALA A 31 12.28 -5.03 7.81
N THR A 32 11.49 -5.59 8.74
CA THR A 32 10.11 -6.03 8.48
C THR A 32 9.27 -6.06 9.77
N GLN A 33 7.94 -6.12 9.63
CA GLN A 33 7.05 -6.48 10.74
C GLN A 33 7.16 -7.99 11.04
N GLY A 34 7.53 -8.34 12.27
CA GLY A 34 7.54 -9.74 12.72
C GLY A 34 8.94 -10.36 12.81
N PHE A 35 9.68 -10.13 13.90
CA PHE A 35 11.02 -10.70 14.10
C PHE A 35 11.25 -11.22 15.51
N PHE A 36 12.22 -12.12 15.66
CA PHE A 36 12.71 -12.56 16.98
C PHE A 36 13.76 -11.59 17.51
N ILE A 37 13.68 -11.26 18.80
CA ILE A 37 14.76 -10.58 19.50
C ILE A 37 15.89 -11.60 19.69
N GLN A 38 16.99 -11.42 18.97
CA GLN A 38 18.15 -12.32 18.95
C GLN A 38 19.34 -11.76 19.74
N SER A 39 19.36 -10.45 20.03
CA SER A 39 20.49 -9.81 20.72
C SER A 39 20.06 -8.66 21.64
N ALA A 40 20.93 -8.32 22.59
CA ALA A 40 20.76 -7.16 23.46
C ALA A 40 20.77 -5.83 22.69
N ALA A 41 21.52 -5.76 21.57
CA ALA A 41 21.55 -4.58 20.71
C ALA A 41 20.17 -4.29 20.08
N GLN A 42 19.40 -5.33 19.74
CA GLN A 42 18.03 -5.15 19.25
C GLN A 42 17.08 -4.64 20.33
N ILE A 43 17.31 -5.01 21.60
CA ILE A 43 16.52 -4.49 22.73
C ILE A 43 16.81 -2.99 22.92
N GLU A 44 18.07 -2.58 22.86
CA GLU A 44 18.44 -1.16 22.97
C GLU A 44 17.88 -0.34 21.81
N ALA A 45 17.96 -0.84 20.57
CA ALA A 45 17.28 -0.22 19.44
C ALA A 45 15.75 -0.16 19.66
N LEU A 46 15.11 -1.22 20.18
CA LEU A 46 13.69 -1.16 20.51
C LEU A 46 13.38 -0.10 21.58
N LYS A 47 14.24 0.10 22.59
CA LYS A 47 14.04 1.14 23.61
C LYS A 47 14.23 2.55 23.08
N GLU A 48 15.16 2.75 22.15
CA GLU A 48 15.43 4.04 21.52
C GLU A 48 14.24 4.47 20.65
N TYR A 49 13.69 3.52 19.88
CA TYR A 49 12.66 3.81 18.89
C TYR A 49 11.25 3.48 19.37
N CYS A 50 10.99 2.72 20.43
CA CYS A 50 9.63 2.33 20.81
C CYS A 50 9.40 2.51 22.32
N GLN A 51 8.20 2.93 22.71
CA GLN A 51 7.75 2.90 24.11
C GLN A 51 7.23 1.50 24.47
N TYR A 52 6.60 0.81 23.52
CA TYR A 52 6.16 -0.57 23.68
C TYR A 52 6.19 -1.33 22.35
N VAL A 53 6.15 -2.66 22.45
CA VAL A 53 6.01 -3.55 21.30
C VAL A 53 4.90 -4.57 21.55
N LEU A 54 4.40 -5.17 20.47
CA LEU A 54 3.43 -6.26 20.51
C LEU A 54 4.17 -7.58 20.38
N ILE A 55 4.16 -8.39 21.43
CA ILE A 55 4.79 -9.72 21.45
C ILE A 55 3.77 -10.81 21.13
N ASP A 56 4.05 -11.66 20.14
CA ASP A 56 3.26 -12.87 19.91
C ASP A 56 3.71 -13.98 20.88
N SER A 57 2.90 -14.17 21.92
CA SER A 57 3.12 -15.16 22.97
C SER A 57 3.05 -16.62 22.51
N ARG A 58 2.65 -16.89 21.26
CA ARG A 58 2.65 -18.25 20.66
C ARG A 58 3.91 -18.57 19.87
N ARG A 59 4.67 -17.55 19.43
CA ARG A 59 5.82 -17.72 18.53
C ARG A 59 7.16 -17.64 19.26
N GLY A 60 7.24 -17.04 20.45
CA GLY A 60 8.50 -16.85 21.19
C GLY A 60 8.41 -17.12 22.69
N VAL A 61 9.51 -16.83 23.38
CA VAL A 61 9.63 -16.97 24.84
C VAL A 61 8.66 -16.02 25.53
N LYS A 62 7.94 -16.51 26.55
CA LYS A 62 7.05 -15.67 27.36
C LYS A 62 7.89 -14.71 28.21
N PRO A 63 7.50 -13.44 28.38
CA PRO A 63 8.19 -12.51 29.26
C PRO A 63 8.34 -13.09 30.67
N ALA A 64 9.59 -13.20 31.14
CA ALA A 64 9.93 -13.82 32.42
C ALA A 64 9.30 -13.07 33.62
N HIS A 65 8.87 -11.82 33.40
CA HIS A 65 8.32 -10.93 34.43
C HIS A 65 6.86 -10.50 34.24
N TYR A 66 6.07 -11.19 33.40
CA TYR A 66 4.65 -10.85 33.17
C TYR A 66 3.70 -11.11 34.38
N GLY A 67 4.24 -11.39 35.57
CA GLY A 67 3.47 -11.74 36.76
C GLY A 67 3.71 -10.88 38.02
N ALA A 68 4.69 -9.97 38.06
CA ALA A 68 5.15 -9.44 39.35
C ALA A 68 5.31 -7.91 39.49
N ARG A 69 5.05 -7.10 38.45
CA ARG A 69 5.01 -5.63 38.60
C ARG A 69 3.82 -5.04 37.85
N GLN A 70 2.65 -5.16 38.48
CA GLN A 70 1.62 -4.14 38.31
C GLN A 70 2.16 -2.85 38.97
N THR A 71 2.96 -2.08 38.24
CA THR A 71 3.13 -0.68 38.62
C THR A 71 1.80 0.00 38.35
N HIS A 72 1.19 0.49 39.44
CA HIS A 72 -0.01 1.29 39.45
C HIS A 72 0.12 2.50 38.51
N ILE A 73 -0.21 2.32 37.24
CA ILE A 73 -0.76 3.41 36.45
C ILE A 73 -2.20 3.51 36.90
N LYS A 74 -2.49 4.55 37.70
CA LYS A 74 -3.84 4.84 38.22
C LYS A 74 -4.86 4.59 37.12
N SER A 75 -5.72 3.61 37.38
CA SER A 75 -6.95 3.39 36.67
C SER A 75 -7.75 4.68 36.74
N ARG A 76 -7.61 5.52 35.72
CA ARG A 76 -8.75 6.30 35.29
C ARG A 76 -9.72 5.23 34.81
N GLU A 77 -10.67 4.89 35.67
CA GLU A 77 -11.91 4.21 35.28
C GLU A 77 -12.54 5.07 34.18
N LYS A 78 -12.08 4.88 32.95
CA LYS A 78 -12.98 4.92 31.83
C LYS A 78 -13.51 3.52 31.78
N THR A 79 -14.73 3.39 32.32
CA THR A 79 -15.80 2.66 31.65
C THR A 79 -15.29 1.98 30.38
N THR A 80 -15.39 0.67 30.34
CA THR A 80 -15.37 -0.13 29.11
C THR A 80 -16.59 0.25 28.25
N GLU A 81 -16.75 1.52 27.92
CA GLU A 81 -17.13 1.87 26.57
C GLU A 81 -16.05 1.24 25.70
N ARG A 82 -16.43 0.15 25.02
CA ARG A 82 -15.88 -0.10 23.71
C ARG A 82 -15.86 1.27 23.04
N VAL A 83 -14.69 1.86 22.84
CA VAL A 83 -14.54 2.86 21.80
C VAL A 83 -14.65 2.05 20.50
N ARG A 84 -15.87 1.58 20.21
CA ARG A 84 -16.44 1.81 18.91
C ARG A 84 -16.19 3.29 18.74
N THR A 85 -15.17 3.64 17.98
CA THR A 85 -15.27 4.88 17.25
C THR A 85 -16.53 4.68 16.42
N GLU A 86 -17.67 5.10 16.97
CA GLU A 86 -18.90 5.38 16.23
C GLU A 86 -18.60 6.58 15.33
N ARG A 87 -17.49 6.52 14.58
CA ARG A 87 -17.34 7.40 13.45
C ARG A 87 -18.37 6.84 12.48
N PRO A 88 -19.45 7.57 12.21
CA PRO A 88 -20.47 7.08 11.31
C PRO A 88 -19.79 6.74 9.99
N ARG A 89 -20.05 5.53 9.46
CA ARG A 89 -19.60 5.17 8.12
C ARG A 89 -20.16 6.24 7.18
N LEU A 90 -19.26 7.00 6.55
CA LEU A 90 -19.67 7.93 5.53
C LEU A 90 -20.18 7.11 4.33
N PRO A 91 -21.37 7.42 3.80
CA PRO A 91 -21.81 6.85 2.53
C PRO A 91 -20.77 7.12 1.44
N VAL A 92 -20.60 6.16 0.53
CA VAL A 92 -19.60 6.24 -0.56
C VAL A 92 -19.84 7.49 -1.41
N GLU A 93 -21.10 7.88 -1.60
CA GLU A 93 -21.53 9.07 -2.34
C GLU A 93 -21.03 10.38 -1.71
N LYS A 94 -20.81 10.39 -0.39
CA LYS A 94 -20.21 11.55 0.31
C LYS A 94 -18.69 11.59 0.17
N ILE A 95 -18.06 10.44 -0.11
CA ILE A 95 -16.62 10.34 -0.35
C ILE A 95 -16.30 10.73 -1.79
N PHE A 96 -17.14 10.29 -2.73
CA PHE A 96 -16.98 10.44 -4.17
C PHE A 96 -18.03 11.40 -4.74
N VAL A 97 -17.97 12.66 -4.27
CA VAL A 97 -18.96 13.69 -4.62
C VAL A 97 -19.00 13.92 -6.13
N GLY A 98 -20.21 13.96 -6.70
CA GLY A 98 -20.42 14.20 -8.13
C GLY A 98 -20.24 12.98 -9.04
N ARG A 99 -19.91 11.80 -8.48
CA ARG A 99 -19.74 10.57 -9.26
C ARG A 99 -20.99 9.68 -9.15
N PRO A 100 -21.50 9.13 -10.27
CA PRO A 100 -22.63 8.23 -10.24
C PRO A 100 -22.21 6.86 -9.69
N ILE A 101 -22.49 6.61 -8.42
CA ILE A 101 -22.22 5.32 -7.77
C ILE A 101 -23.30 4.30 -8.17
N LYS A 102 -22.87 3.19 -8.78
CA LYS A 102 -23.76 2.10 -9.22
C LYS A 102 -23.14 0.75 -8.88
N PRO A 103 -23.89 -0.17 -8.26
CA PRO A 103 -23.37 -1.51 -7.96
C PRO A 103 -23.11 -2.27 -9.26
N TYR A 104 -21.97 -2.95 -9.33
CA TYR A 104 -21.68 -3.90 -10.39
C TYR A 104 -22.32 -5.25 -10.08
N ARG A 105 -22.63 -6.01 -11.13
CA ARG A 105 -22.99 -7.42 -11.06
C ARG A 105 -22.00 -8.19 -11.90
N ASP A 106 -21.82 -9.46 -11.55
CA ASP A 106 -20.98 -10.32 -12.37
C ASP A 106 -21.77 -10.72 -13.62
N ASP A 107 -21.23 -10.35 -14.78
CA ASP A 107 -21.85 -10.57 -16.09
C ASP A 107 -21.39 -11.90 -16.72
N SER A 108 -20.37 -12.53 -16.16
CA SER A 108 -19.86 -13.84 -16.57
C SER A 108 -19.33 -14.64 -15.38
N GLY A 109 -19.38 -15.97 -15.51
CA GLY A 109 -18.75 -16.87 -14.55
C GLY A 109 -17.22 -16.80 -14.59
N TRP A 110 -16.58 -17.26 -13.51
CA TRP A 110 -15.12 -17.29 -13.41
C TRP A 110 -14.47 -18.09 -14.54
N GLU A 111 -15.02 -19.26 -14.91
CA GLU A 111 -14.46 -20.13 -15.95
C GLU A 111 -14.41 -19.43 -17.33
N ASP A 112 -15.46 -18.68 -17.66
CA ASP A 112 -15.58 -17.96 -18.93
C ASP A 112 -14.78 -16.66 -18.96
N GLU A 113 -14.56 -16.02 -17.80
CA GLU A 113 -13.75 -14.79 -17.74
C GLU A 113 -12.26 -15.09 -17.68
N ARG A 114 -11.84 -16.21 -17.06
CA ARG A 114 -10.42 -16.57 -16.90
C ARG A 114 -9.56 -16.41 -18.17
N PRO A 115 -9.94 -16.92 -19.36
CA PRO A 115 -9.12 -16.74 -20.56
C PRO A 115 -9.02 -15.27 -21.00
N ARG A 116 -10.10 -14.49 -20.88
CA ARG A 116 -10.13 -13.06 -21.21
C ARG A 116 -9.29 -12.24 -20.23
N ALA A 117 -9.37 -12.58 -18.95
CA ALA A 117 -8.56 -11.97 -17.90
C ALA A 117 -7.07 -12.27 -18.08
N GLN A 118 -6.73 -13.50 -18.51
CA GLN A 118 -5.36 -13.90 -18.80
C GLN A 118 -4.80 -13.10 -19.99
N GLU A 119 -5.52 -13.07 -21.11
CA GLU A 119 -5.13 -12.28 -22.30
C GLU A 119 -4.98 -10.79 -21.98
N ALA A 120 -5.93 -10.21 -21.24
CA ALA A 120 -5.87 -8.82 -20.80
C ALA A 120 -4.64 -8.54 -19.91
N LEU A 121 -4.27 -9.49 -19.05
CA LEU A 121 -3.15 -9.36 -18.14
C LEU A 121 -1.81 -9.56 -18.84
N ASP A 122 -1.71 -10.51 -19.77
CA ASP A 122 -0.52 -10.73 -20.59
C ASP A 122 -0.23 -9.49 -21.45
N GLY A 123 -1.23 -8.97 -22.16
CA GLY A 123 -1.06 -7.76 -22.98
C GLY A 123 -0.69 -6.53 -22.15
N LEU A 124 -1.24 -6.39 -20.93
CA LEU A 124 -0.89 -5.29 -20.04
C LEU A 124 0.56 -5.40 -19.52
N VAL A 125 1.05 -6.61 -19.25
CA VAL A 125 2.45 -6.83 -18.86
C VAL A 125 3.40 -6.44 -19.99
N GLU A 126 3.15 -6.91 -21.21
CA GLU A 126 4.00 -6.61 -22.36
C GLU A 126 4.03 -5.09 -22.63
N ASP A 127 2.85 -4.44 -22.62
CA ASP A 127 2.77 -3.00 -22.83
C ASP A 127 3.44 -2.19 -21.72
N ILE A 128 3.30 -2.58 -20.45
CA ILE A 128 3.86 -1.78 -19.34
C ILE A 128 5.37 -1.88 -19.29
N ASP A 129 5.94 -3.05 -19.59
CA ASP A 129 7.39 -3.22 -19.67
C ASP A 129 7.97 -2.29 -20.74
N GLU A 130 7.41 -2.30 -21.96
CA GLU A 130 7.85 -1.40 -23.03
C GLU A 130 7.68 0.08 -22.69
N ILE A 131 6.52 0.48 -22.14
CA ILE A 131 6.27 1.88 -21.79
C ILE A 131 7.27 2.38 -20.74
N PHE A 132 7.59 1.57 -19.73
CA PHE A 132 8.44 2.02 -18.62
C PHE A 132 9.91 1.99 -19.01
N ASP A 133 10.33 1.05 -19.87
CA ASP A 133 11.67 1.04 -20.44
C ASP A 133 11.91 2.28 -21.32
N GLU A 134 10.96 2.64 -22.19
CA GLU A 134 11.00 3.90 -22.96
C GLU A 134 11.15 5.14 -22.05
N VAL A 135 10.34 5.21 -20.98
CA VAL A 135 10.40 6.31 -20.00
C VAL A 135 11.74 6.33 -19.26
N GLY A 136 12.29 5.16 -18.93
CA GLY A 136 13.61 5.01 -18.31
C GLY A 136 14.75 5.48 -19.21
N GLU A 137 14.60 5.33 -20.52
CA GLU A 137 15.53 5.84 -21.55
C GLU A 137 15.40 7.36 -21.79
N GLY A 138 14.41 8.01 -21.17
CA GLY A 138 14.18 9.46 -21.24
C GLY A 138 13.11 9.88 -22.25
N GLU A 139 12.40 8.93 -22.87
CA GLU A 139 11.26 9.22 -23.72
C GLU A 139 10.05 9.69 -22.88
N LYS A 140 9.12 10.38 -23.54
CA LYS A 140 7.90 10.85 -22.86
C LYS A 140 6.91 9.71 -22.71
N LEU A 141 6.32 9.59 -21.51
CA LEU A 141 5.25 8.63 -21.23
C LEU A 141 4.10 8.77 -22.25
N ASN A 142 3.82 7.69 -22.98
CA ASN A 142 2.72 7.64 -23.93
C ASN A 142 1.38 7.33 -23.22
N VAL A 143 0.71 8.40 -22.78
CA VAL A 143 -0.58 8.32 -22.06
C VAL A 143 -1.66 7.59 -22.86
N VAL A 144 -1.67 7.75 -24.18
CA VAL A 144 -2.67 7.12 -25.05
C VAL A 144 -2.45 5.61 -25.09
N ARG A 145 -1.18 5.17 -25.19
CA ARG A 145 -0.81 3.75 -25.13
C ARG A 145 -1.19 3.17 -23.77
N LEU A 146 -0.73 3.77 -22.67
CA LEU A 146 -1.05 3.32 -21.32
C LEU A 146 -2.56 3.17 -21.09
N ARG A 147 -3.35 4.17 -21.52
CA ARG A 147 -4.81 4.11 -21.39
C ARG A 147 -5.40 2.92 -22.16
N LYS A 148 -4.91 2.63 -23.37
CA LYS A 148 -5.35 1.48 -24.16
C LYS A 148 -4.96 0.17 -23.48
N SER A 149 -3.77 0.09 -22.91
CA SER A 149 -3.25 -1.10 -22.24
C SER A 149 -4.04 -1.47 -20.98
N VAL A 150 -4.52 -0.48 -20.21
CA VAL A 150 -5.36 -0.75 -19.02
C VAL A 150 -6.83 -1.02 -19.35
N GLU A 151 -7.29 -0.75 -20.57
CA GLU A 151 -8.70 -0.90 -20.94
C GLU A 151 -9.20 -2.36 -20.81
N PRO A 152 -8.47 -3.38 -21.33
CA PRO A 152 -8.87 -4.78 -21.22
C PRO A 152 -9.00 -5.27 -19.77
N ILE A 153 -8.08 -4.87 -18.88
CA ILE A 153 -8.14 -5.29 -17.47
C ILE A 153 -9.33 -4.64 -16.75
N VAL A 154 -9.63 -3.38 -17.05
CA VAL A 154 -10.82 -2.71 -16.50
C VAL A 154 -12.10 -3.37 -17.01
N ASP A 155 -12.14 -3.73 -18.30
CA ASP A 155 -13.27 -4.45 -18.89
C ASP A 155 -13.46 -5.85 -18.27
N SER A 156 -12.35 -6.58 -18.06
CA SER A 156 -12.39 -7.90 -17.44
C SER A 156 -12.88 -7.85 -16.00
N ILE A 157 -12.28 -6.98 -15.17
CA ILE A 157 -12.68 -6.80 -13.77
C ILE A 157 -14.14 -6.33 -13.68
N SER A 158 -14.57 -5.44 -14.57
CA SER A 158 -15.95 -4.95 -14.60
C SER A 158 -16.95 -6.11 -14.75
N ARG A 159 -16.67 -7.06 -15.65
CA ARG A 159 -17.49 -8.26 -15.86
C ARG A 159 -17.39 -9.24 -14.71
N ASN A 160 -16.18 -9.54 -14.25
CA ASN A 160 -15.94 -10.42 -13.11
C ASN A 160 -14.55 -10.14 -12.50
N PRO A 161 -14.46 -9.70 -11.23
CA PRO A 161 -13.18 -9.37 -10.60
C PRO A 161 -12.36 -10.62 -10.21
N ASP A 162 -13.01 -11.76 -9.96
CA ASP A 162 -12.38 -12.94 -9.36
C ASP A 162 -11.30 -13.54 -10.28
N ALA A 163 -11.52 -13.48 -11.60
CA ALA A 163 -10.56 -13.99 -12.58
C ALA A 163 -9.23 -13.21 -12.53
N CYS A 164 -9.28 -11.87 -12.63
CA CYS A 164 -8.08 -11.03 -12.53
C CYS A 164 -7.43 -11.10 -11.15
N LEU A 165 -8.22 -11.12 -10.07
CA LEU A 165 -7.68 -11.23 -8.70
C LEU A 165 -6.95 -12.56 -8.47
N TRP A 166 -7.51 -13.66 -8.97
CA TRP A 166 -6.87 -14.97 -8.90
C TRP A 166 -5.57 -15.00 -9.71
N LEU A 167 -5.60 -14.48 -10.93
CA LEU A 167 -4.43 -14.41 -11.81
C LEU A 167 -3.33 -13.53 -11.23
N ALA A 168 -3.66 -12.34 -10.73
CA ALA A 168 -2.71 -11.44 -10.07
C ALA A 168 -2.00 -12.16 -8.91
N ARG A 169 -2.75 -12.92 -8.12
CA ARG A 169 -2.19 -13.69 -7.01
C ARG A 169 -1.27 -14.82 -7.45
N MET A 170 -1.59 -15.51 -8.54
CA MET A 170 -0.69 -16.55 -9.09
C MET A 170 0.58 -15.94 -9.68
N LYS A 171 0.42 -14.87 -10.46
CA LYS A 171 1.50 -14.17 -11.15
C LYS A 171 2.46 -13.43 -10.21
N ARG A 172 2.13 -13.26 -8.92
CA ARG A 172 3.13 -12.85 -7.90
C ARG A 172 4.33 -13.81 -7.82
N HIS A 173 4.21 -15.03 -8.32
CA HIS A 173 5.30 -16.00 -8.41
C HIS A 173 6.17 -15.87 -9.68
N ASP A 174 5.74 -15.08 -10.66
CA ASP A 174 6.44 -14.87 -11.92
C ASP A 174 7.40 -13.65 -11.85
N GLN A 175 8.44 -13.64 -12.69
CA GLN A 175 9.51 -12.64 -12.69
C GLN A 175 9.16 -11.37 -13.49
N TYR A 176 8.04 -10.71 -13.18
CA TYR A 176 7.70 -9.44 -13.82
C TYR A 176 8.44 -8.25 -13.19
N THR A 177 8.99 -7.37 -14.03
CA THR A 177 9.72 -6.17 -13.61
C THR A 177 8.83 -5.22 -12.82
N TYR A 178 7.62 -4.93 -13.32
CA TYR A 178 6.68 -3.97 -12.72
C TYR A 178 5.49 -4.64 -12.00
N LYS A 179 5.73 -5.78 -11.33
CA LYS A 179 4.69 -6.57 -10.64
C LYS A 179 3.85 -5.78 -9.63
N HIS A 180 4.47 -4.84 -8.90
CA HIS A 180 3.81 -4.05 -7.85
C HIS A 180 2.78 -3.08 -8.44
N SER A 181 3.17 -2.38 -9.51
CA SER A 181 2.28 -1.49 -10.26
C SER A 181 1.07 -2.26 -10.82
N LEU A 182 1.32 -3.46 -11.35
CA LEU A 182 0.29 -4.33 -11.89
C LEU A 182 -0.68 -4.85 -10.82
N GLY A 183 -0.15 -5.37 -9.71
CA GLY A 183 -0.94 -5.83 -8.57
C GLY A 183 -1.80 -4.70 -7.99
N SER A 184 -1.20 -3.54 -7.75
CA SER A 184 -1.88 -2.35 -7.25
C SER A 184 -2.99 -1.86 -8.18
N ALA A 185 -2.77 -1.89 -9.51
CA ALA A 185 -3.81 -1.55 -10.49
C ALA A 185 -5.00 -2.52 -10.43
N ILE A 186 -4.75 -3.84 -10.38
CA ILE A 186 -5.82 -4.84 -10.32
C ILE A 186 -6.62 -4.72 -9.02
N TRP A 187 -5.94 -4.54 -7.88
CA TRP A 187 -6.60 -4.36 -6.58
C TRP A 187 -7.38 -3.06 -6.51
N SER A 188 -6.85 -1.96 -7.03
CA SER A 188 -7.54 -0.65 -7.01
C SER A 188 -8.78 -0.66 -7.89
N VAL A 189 -8.72 -1.24 -9.09
CA VAL A 189 -9.87 -1.38 -9.98
C VAL A 189 -10.94 -2.28 -9.33
N SER A 190 -10.53 -3.38 -8.72
CA SER A 190 -11.45 -4.30 -8.02
C SER A 190 -12.13 -3.62 -6.83
N LEU A 191 -11.38 -2.84 -6.04
CA LEU A 191 -11.93 -2.04 -4.93
C LEU A 191 -12.87 -0.94 -5.45
N GLY A 192 -12.48 -0.23 -6.50
CA GLY A 192 -13.31 0.80 -7.13
C GLY A 192 -14.62 0.23 -7.67
N ARG A 193 -14.57 -0.96 -8.28
CA ARG A 193 -15.75 -1.70 -8.73
C ARG A 193 -16.65 -2.06 -7.55
N GLN A 194 -16.09 -2.56 -6.46
CA GLN A 194 -16.83 -2.88 -5.24
C GLN A 194 -17.50 -1.65 -4.62
N LEU A 195 -16.87 -0.47 -4.74
CA LEU A 195 -17.44 0.82 -4.34
C LEU A 195 -18.49 1.35 -5.32
N GLY A 196 -18.64 0.74 -6.50
CA GLY A 196 -19.60 1.16 -7.52
C GLY A 196 -19.15 2.36 -8.35
N LEU A 197 -17.84 2.64 -8.42
CA LEU A 197 -17.31 3.74 -9.22
C LEU A 197 -17.53 3.50 -10.73
N PRO A 198 -17.85 4.55 -11.51
CA PRO A 198 -18.07 4.40 -12.95
C PRO A 198 -16.81 3.97 -13.71
N ARG A 199 -16.97 3.41 -14.91
CA ARG A 199 -15.86 2.81 -15.66
C ARG A 199 -14.69 3.77 -15.97
N HIS A 200 -14.95 5.07 -16.13
CA HIS A 200 -13.88 6.06 -16.33
C HIS A 200 -13.04 6.28 -15.07
N ASP A 201 -13.63 6.12 -13.90
CA ASP A 201 -12.95 6.17 -12.61
C ASP A 201 -12.11 4.92 -12.38
N LEU A 202 -12.63 3.75 -12.76
CA LEU A 202 -11.87 2.51 -12.73
C LEU A 202 -10.61 2.61 -13.60
N ARG A 203 -10.69 3.20 -14.79
CA ARG A 203 -9.49 3.51 -15.60
C ARG A 203 -8.52 4.46 -14.90
N SER A 204 -9.05 5.49 -14.24
CA SER A 204 -8.21 6.45 -13.52
C SER A 204 -7.47 5.77 -12.36
N LEU A 205 -8.11 4.83 -11.66
CA LEU A 205 -7.46 3.99 -10.65
C LEU A 205 -6.37 3.10 -11.26
N ALA A 206 -6.67 2.42 -12.36
CA ALA A 206 -5.69 1.57 -13.05
C ALA A 206 -4.45 2.37 -13.46
N MET A 207 -4.65 3.50 -14.15
CA MET A 207 -3.55 4.37 -14.60
C MET A 207 -2.79 4.98 -13.41
N GLY A 208 -3.49 5.47 -12.39
CA GLY A 208 -2.85 6.07 -11.22
C GLY A 208 -2.01 5.08 -10.43
N CYS A 209 -2.48 3.85 -10.23
CA CYS A 209 -1.69 2.80 -9.56
C CYS A 209 -0.53 2.30 -10.40
N MET A 210 -0.64 2.32 -11.74
CA MET A 210 0.50 2.04 -12.61
C MET A 210 1.59 3.10 -12.45
N LEU A 211 1.18 4.37 -12.40
CA LEU A 211 2.09 5.52 -12.46
C LEU A 211 2.58 6.02 -11.10
N MET A 212 1.96 5.63 -9.98
CA MET A 212 2.29 6.21 -8.67
C MET A 212 3.77 6.09 -8.30
N ASP A 213 4.41 5.02 -8.78
CA ASP A 213 5.82 4.71 -8.55
C ASP A 213 6.74 4.99 -9.77
N VAL A 214 6.24 5.58 -10.86
CA VAL A 214 7.02 5.77 -12.11
C VAL A 214 8.29 6.62 -11.89
N GLY A 215 8.28 7.50 -10.89
CA GLY A 215 9.45 8.29 -10.52
C GLY A 215 10.63 7.47 -9.98
N LYS A 216 10.41 6.21 -9.57
CA LYS A 216 11.49 5.30 -9.17
C LYS A 216 12.47 5.01 -10.31
N LEU A 217 12.06 5.20 -11.57
CA LEU A 217 12.94 5.11 -12.73
C LEU A 217 14.07 6.16 -12.71
N ARG A 218 13.91 7.26 -11.97
CA ARG A 218 14.93 8.29 -11.78
C ARG A 218 15.78 8.09 -10.51
N ILE A 219 15.53 7.03 -9.74
CA ILE A 219 16.27 6.70 -8.52
C ILE A 219 17.33 5.64 -8.82
N ALA A 220 18.51 5.77 -8.21
CA ALA A 220 19.60 4.82 -8.39
C ALA A 220 19.17 3.37 -8.06
N PRO A 221 19.38 2.39 -8.95
CA PRO A 221 18.99 1.00 -8.72
C PRO A 221 19.59 0.41 -7.45
N GLU A 222 20.83 0.77 -7.12
CA GLU A 222 21.54 0.30 -5.92
C GLU A 222 20.83 0.73 -4.63
N LEU A 223 20.15 1.89 -4.66
CA LEU A 223 19.40 2.42 -3.55
C LEU A 223 18.06 1.69 -3.38
N LEU A 224 17.38 1.38 -4.50
CA LEU A 224 16.12 0.63 -4.49
C LEU A 224 16.30 -0.85 -4.11
N GLN A 225 17.47 -1.42 -4.42
CA GLN A 225 17.80 -2.84 -4.16
C GLN A 225 18.60 -3.05 -2.87
N ALA A 226 18.81 -2.00 -2.07
CA ALA A 226 19.61 -2.09 -0.86
C ALA A 226 19.01 -3.08 0.16
N GLU A 227 19.75 -4.14 0.49
CA GLU A 227 19.35 -5.13 1.53
C GLU A 227 19.69 -4.68 2.97
N ARG A 228 20.20 -3.46 3.12
CA ARG A 228 20.55 -2.83 4.41
C ARG A 228 19.58 -1.71 4.75
N PRO A 229 19.50 -1.28 6.03
CA PRO A 229 18.83 -0.04 6.36
C PRO A 229 19.40 1.14 5.56
N LEU A 230 18.50 1.98 5.05
CA LEU A 230 18.85 3.23 4.37
C LEU A 230 19.17 4.31 5.41
N THR A 231 20.10 5.21 5.09
CA THR A 231 20.33 6.43 5.89
C THR A 231 19.16 7.40 5.74
N THR A 232 19.10 8.43 6.57
CA THR A 232 18.08 9.49 6.48
C THR A 232 18.10 10.17 5.11
N GLU A 233 19.28 10.42 4.57
CA GLU A 233 19.49 11.07 3.27
C GLU A 233 19.05 10.15 2.13
N GLU A 234 19.42 8.87 2.22
CA GLU A 234 19.01 7.83 1.28
C GLU A 234 17.49 7.61 1.27
N MET A 235 16.85 7.63 2.43
CA MET A 235 15.38 7.58 2.51
C MET A 235 14.73 8.82 1.89
N ALA A 236 15.32 10.01 2.09
CA ALA A 236 14.81 11.24 1.48
C ALA A 236 14.95 11.20 -0.04
N GLU A 237 16.04 10.63 -0.55
CA GLU A 237 16.25 10.39 -1.99
C GLU A 237 15.22 9.39 -2.53
N VAL A 238 14.99 8.25 -1.87
CA VAL A 238 13.93 7.34 -2.31
C VAL A 238 12.56 8.02 -2.28
N ALA A 239 12.27 8.84 -1.26
CA ALA A 239 11.00 9.58 -1.18
C ALA A 239 10.83 10.62 -2.31
N SER A 240 11.91 11.07 -2.95
CA SER A 240 11.87 11.99 -4.08
C SER A 240 11.23 11.38 -5.35
N HIS A 241 11.02 10.05 -5.38
CA HIS A 241 10.29 9.41 -6.48
C HIS A 241 8.89 10.02 -6.68
N VAL A 242 8.26 10.55 -5.62
CA VAL A 242 6.97 11.25 -5.73
C VAL A 242 7.11 12.50 -6.60
N SER A 243 8.13 13.34 -6.34
CA SER A 243 8.39 14.53 -7.17
C SER A 243 8.76 14.16 -8.60
N HIS A 244 9.62 13.16 -8.80
CA HIS A 244 9.98 12.69 -10.13
C HIS A 244 8.80 12.11 -10.91
N GLY A 245 7.91 11.37 -10.22
CA GLY A 245 6.69 10.84 -10.81
C GLY A 245 5.77 11.97 -11.27
N LEU A 246 5.62 13.03 -10.48
CA LEU A 246 4.84 14.20 -10.85
C LEU A 246 5.42 14.94 -12.07
N GLU A 247 6.74 15.08 -12.15
CA GLU A 247 7.42 15.64 -13.32
C GLU A 247 7.11 14.83 -14.59
N ILE A 248 7.31 13.50 -14.54
CA ILE A 248 7.03 12.59 -15.66
C ILE A 248 5.57 12.71 -16.11
N VAL A 249 4.63 12.69 -15.15
CA VAL A 249 3.19 12.79 -15.41
C VAL A 249 2.82 14.13 -16.04
N GLN A 250 3.40 15.24 -15.57
CA GLN A 250 3.17 16.57 -16.13
C GLN A 250 3.73 16.68 -17.56
N GLU A 251 4.94 16.20 -17.81
CA GLU A 251 5.59 16.23 -19.13
C GLU A 251 4.86 15.37 -20.17
N SER A 252 4.16 14.33 -19.72
CA SER A 252 3.37 13.42 -20.55
C SER A 252 2.02 13.99 -21.02
N GLY A 253 1.56 15.10 -20.44
CA GLY A 253 0.27 15.72 -20.75
C GLY A 253 -0.94 15.04 -20.10
N ILE A 254 -0.74 14.25 -19.03
CA ILE A 254 -1.86 13.78 -18.20
C ILE A 254 -2.50 14.99 -17.51
N LEU A 255 -3.80 15.21 -17.77
CA LEU A 255 -4.59 16.28 -17.15
C LEU A 255 -5.60 15.75 -16.11
N ASN A 256 -5.63 14.44 -15.89
CA ASN A 256 -6.57 13.83 -14.96
C ASN A 256 -6.09 14.03 -13.52
N GLN A 257 -6.77 14.90 -12.77
CA GLN A 257 -6.40 15.23 -11.40
C GLN A 257 -6.40 14.01 -10.47
N ASP A 258 -7.28 13.03 -10.67
CA ASP A 258 -7.30 11.82 -9.83
C ASP A 258 -5.99 11.03 -9.95
N VAL A 259 -5.46 10.93 -11.17
CA VAL A 259 -4.19 10.23 -11.45
C VAL A 259 -3.02 11.01 -10.84
N ILE A 260 -3.02 12.34 -11.02
CA ILE A 260 -1.99 13.23 -10.47
C ILE A 260 -1.99 13.14 -8.93
N ASP A 261 -3.16 13.19 -8.30
CA ASP A 261 -3.33 13.11 -6.85
C ASP A 261 -2.85 11.76 -6.30
N MET A 262 -3.08 10.66 -7.02
CA MET A 262 -2.56 9.35 -6.63
C MET A 262 -1.04 9.35 -6.61
N VAL A 263 -0.40 9.85 -7.66
CA VAL A 263 1.08 9.97 -7.71
C VAL A 263 1.58 10.86 -6.58
N ALA A 264 0.96 12.02 -6.37
CA ALA A 264 1.36 12.99 -5.35
C ALA A 264 1.21 12.51 -3.90
N HIS A 265 0.23 11.63 -3.62
CA HIS A 265 -0.26 11.42 -2.27
C HIS A 265 -0.45 9.96 -1.86
N HIS A 266 -0.03 8.97 -2.65
CA HIS A 266 -0.15 7.54 -2.28
C HIS A 266 0.65 7.16 -1.02
N HIS A 267 1.67 7.94 -0.65
CA HIS A 267 2.41 7.78 0.61
C HIS A 267 1.84 8.57 1.79
N GLU A 268 0.77 9.34 1.58
CA GLU A 268 0.07 9.99 2.69
C GLU A 268 -0.63 8.95 3.57
N ARG A 269 -0.75 9.26 4.86
CA ARG A 269 -1.36 8.35 5.85
C ARG A 269 -2.51 9.06 6.53
N TYR A 270 -3.58 8.31 6.81
CA TYR A 270 -4.83 8.89 7.30
C TYR A 270 -4.68 9.68 8.62
N ASP A 271 -3.66 9.35 9.42
CA ASP A 271 -3.29 10.01 10.67
C ASP A 271 -2.26 11.15 10.51
N GLY A 272 -1.84 11.48 9.28
CA GLY A 272 -0.89 12.54 8.95
C GLY A 272 0.58 12.21 9.22
N THR A 273 0.92 10.93 9.36
CA THR A 273 2.31 10.47 9.51
C THR A 273 2.99 10.16 8.17
N GLY A 274 2.24 10.30 7.05
CA GLY A 274 2.74 10.06 5.71
C GLY A 274 3.52 11.25 5.13
N TYR A 275 3.90 11.11 3.88
CA TYR A 275 4.68 12.09 3.11
C TYR A 275 4.08 12.24 1.69
N PRO A 276 4.40 13.30 0.94
CA PRO A 276 5.36 14.38 1.27
C PRO A 276 4.78 15.52 2.14
N ASN A 277 3.47 15.69 2.23
CA ASN A 277 2.85 16.87 2.85
C ASN A 277 2.26 16.62 4.25
N GLY A 278 2.16 15.37 4.69
CA GLY A 278 1.60 15.02 6.01
C GLY A 278 0.10 15.28 6.10
N LEU A 279 -0.62 15.08 4.99
CA LEU A 279 -2.06 15.30 4.86
C LEU A 279 -2.83 14.39 5.83
N ARG A 280 -3.90 14.91 6.43
CA ARG A 280 -4.72 14.18 7.40
C ARG A 280 -6.13 13.92 6.86
N ARG A 281 -6.57 12.68 7.02
CA ARG A 281 -7.96 12.25 6.84
C ARG A 281 -8.58 12.59 5.48
N ASP A 282 -9.38 13.65 5.44
CA ASP A 282 -10.16 14.09 4.28
C ASP A 282 -9.41 15.16 3.48
N GLN A 283 -8.22 15.57 3.94
CA GLN A 283 -7.27 16.32 3.12
C GLN A 283 -6.61 15.43 2.05
N ILE A 284 -6.56 14.11 2.28
CA ILE A 284 -6.03 13.16 1.30
C ILE A 284 -7.12 12.88 0.26
N PRO A 285 -6.85 13.11 -1.03
CA PRO A 285 -7.82 12.84 -2.09
C PRO A 285 -8.33 11.39 -2.06
N PRO A 286 -9.62 11.14 -2.36
CA PRO A 286 -10.20 9.79 -2.29
C PRO A 286 -9.44 8.72 -3.09
N PHE A 287 -8.95 9.07 -4.28
CA PHE A 287 -8.21 8.15 -5.14
C PHE A 287 -6.82 7.85 -4.59
N ALA A 288 -6.13 8.85 -4.04
CA ALA A 288 -4.88 8.65 -3.31
C ALA A 288 -5.05 7.77 -2.06
N ARG A 289 -6.21 7.86 -1.37
CA ARG A 289 -6.52 6.94 -0.26
C ARG A 289 -6.69 5.50 -0.73
N ILE A 290 -7.30 5.28 -1.89
CA ILE A 290 -7.36 3.95 -2.51
C ILE A 290 -5.95 3.47 -2.85
N ALA A 291 -5.15 4.31 -3.52
CA ALA A 291 -3.76 4.00 -3.87
C ALA A 291 -2.94 3.59 -2.64
N ALA A 292 -2.99 4.36 -1.55
CA ALA A 292 -2.27 4.06 -0.31
C ALA A 292 -2.68 2.71 0.31
N ILE A 293 -3.98 2.35 0.23
CA ILE A 293 -4.49 1.07 0.74
C ILE A 293 -3.93 -0.08 -0.09
N VAL A 294 -4.00 0.01 -1.42
CA VAL A 294 -3.57 -1.08 -2.30
C VAL A 294 -2.05 -1.22 -2.34
N ASP A 295 -1.31 -0.11 -2.31
CA ASP A 295 0.15 -0.08 -2.22
C ASP A 295 0.63 -0.80 -0.96
N THR A 296 0.01 -0.51 0.19
CA THR A 296 0.31 -1.19 1.45
C THR A 296 -0.08 -2.67 1.41
N TYR A 297 -1.17 -3.03 0.74
CA TYR A 297 -1.64 -4.41 0.68
C TYR A 297 -0.78 -5.28 -0.25
N ASP A 298 -0.34 -4.75 -1.39
CA ASP A 298 0.46 -5.48 -2.38
C ASP A 298 1.93 -5.67 -1.91
N ALA A 299 2.44 -4.72 -1.12
CA ALA A 299 3.76 -4.80 -0.50
C ALA A 299 3.87 -5.85 0.63
N VAL A 300 2.75 -6.40 1.12
CA VAL A 300 2.67 -7.39 2.22
C VAL A 300 2.37 -8.81 1.69
#